data_AF-A0A485P2D9-F1
#
_entry.id   AF-A0A485P2D9-F1
#
_cell.length_a   1.000
_cell.length_b   1.000
_cell.length_c   1.000
_cell.angle_alpha   90.00
_cell.angle_beta   90.00
_cell.angle_gamma   90.00
#
_symmetry.space_group_name_H-M   'P 1'
#
loop_
_entity.id
_entity.type
_entity.pdbx_description
1 polymer ?
#
loop_
_entity_poly.entity_id
_entity_poly.type
_entity_poly.pdbx_seq_one_letter_code
_entity_poly.pdbx_strand_id
1 'polypeptide(L)'
;MAKYLAQIIVMGVQVVGRAFARALRQEFAAGQQLTLGDVLLQETQQILNVSKLSTEEIQKNYEHVFEANDKSVGGCFYLQSKVVRARERLQEELRIQAREDREEQMPKT
;
A
#
# COMPACT_ATOMS: atom_id res chain seq x y z
N MET A 1 -50.50 -14.26 8.04
CA MET A 1 -49.62 -14.17 6.85
C MET A 1 -48.68 -12.97 6.89
N ALA A 2 -49.14 -11.72 7.01
CA ALA A 2 -48.26 -10.53 6.97
C ALA A 2 -47.15 -10.47 8.04
N LYS A 3 -47.39 -11.00 9.25
CA LYS A 3 -46.40 -11.00 10.34
C LYS A 3 -45.11 -11.77 10.00
N TYR A 4 -45.22 -12.90 9.31
CA TYR A 4 -44.06 -13.71 8.93
C TYR A 4 -43.24 -13.08 7.81
N LEU A 5 -43.91 -12.42 6.86
CA LEU A 5 -43.25 -11.67 5.79
C LEU A 5 -42.43 -10.49 6.34
N ALA A 6 -43.01 -9.73 7.27
CA ALA A 6 -42.30 -8.64 7.95
C ALA A 6 -41.07 -9.15 8.73
N GLN A 7 -41.18 -10.30 9.40
CA GLN A 7 -40.09 -10.89 10.17
C GLN A 7 -38.92 -11.37 9.28
N ILE A 8 -39.23 -11.97 8.13
CA ILE A 8 -38.21 -12.37 7.14
C ILE A 8 -37.46 -11.15 6.59
N ILE A 9 -38.19 -10.07 6.29
CA ILE A 9 -37.59 -8.82 5.78
C ILE A 9 -36.66 -8.21 6.84
N VAL A 10 -37.09 -8.14 8.10
CA VAL A 10 -36.27 -7.59 9.20
C VAL A 10 -35.01 -8.43 9.42
N MET A 11 -35.12 -9.76 9.44
CA MET A 11 -33.95 -10.64 9.57
C MET A 11 -32.99 -10.49 8.39
N GLY A 12 -33.50 -10.41 7.16
CA GLY A 12 -32.68 -10.21 5.96
C GLY A 12 -31.88 -8.90 6.02
N VAL A 13 -32.53 -7.79 6.37
CA VAL A 13 -31.87 -6.48 6.49
C VAL A 13 -30.83 -6.46 7.60
N GLN A 14 -31.09 -7.11 8.75
CA GLN A 14 -30.13 -7.16 9.85
C GLN A 14 -28.88 -7.97 9.51
N VAL A 15 -29.03 -9.09 8.80
CA VAL A 15 -27.91 -9.94 8.40
C VAL A 15 -27.03 -9.22 7.37
N VAL A 16 -27.63 -8.67 6.32
CA VAL A 16 -26.89 -7.94 5.27
C VAL A 16 -26.28 -6.66 5.83
N GLY A 17 -27.04 -5.89 6.61
CA GLY A 17 -26.56 -4.64 7.23
C GLY A 17 -25.38 -4.86 8.19
N ARG A 18 -25.42 -5.91 9.01
CA ARG A 18 -24.29 -6.25 9.91
C ARG A 18 -23.06 -6.75 9.15
N ALA A 19 -23.23 -7.54 8.09
CA ALA A 19 -22.12 -7.99 7.26
C ALA A 19 -21.44 -6.80 6.54
N PHE A 20 -22.24 -5.91 5.95
CA PHE A 20 -21.76 -4.70 5.29
C PHE A 20 -21.05 -3.75 6.27
N ALA A 21 -21.65 -3.49 7.44
CA ALA A 21 -21.04 -2.64 8.46
C ALA A 21 -19.72 -3.22 8.99
N ARG A 22 -19.62 -4.55 9.12
CA ARG A 22 -18.36 -5.22 9.50
C ARG A 22 -17.30 -5.04 8.43
N ALA A 23 -17.63 -5.26 7.16
CA ALA A 23 -16.69 -5.08 6.05
C ALA A 23 -16.13 -3.65 6.00
N LEU A 24 -17.00 -2.64 6.09
CA LEU A 24 -16.56 -1.24 6.14
C LEU A 24 -15.67 -0.96 7.35
N ARG A 25 -16.05 -1.44 8.55
CA ARG A 25 -15.24 -1.24 9.76
C ARG A 25 -13.85 -1.88 9.64
N GLN A 26 -13.74 -3.00 8.94
CA GLN A 26 -12.48 -3.73 8.75
C GLN A 26 -11.51 -2.94 7.86
N GLU A 27 -12.00 -2.36 6.76
CA GLU A 27 -11.25 -1.46 5.87
C GLU A 27 -10.75 -0.22 6.62
N PHE A 28 -11.64 0.45 7.37
CA PHE A 28 -11.27 1.65 8.13
C PHE A 28 -10.30 1.37 9.27
N ALA A 29 -10.48 0.26 10.00
CA ALA A 29 -9.58 -0.13 11.08
C ALA A 29 -8.19 -0.51 10.56
N ALA A 30 -8.11 -1.16 9.39
CA ALA A 30 -6.82 -1.48 8.77
C ALA A 30 -6.06 -0.23 8.34
N GLY A 31 -6.75 0.81 7.86
CA GLY A 31 -6.13 2.08 7.48
C GLY A 31 -5.71 2.96 8.67
N GLN A 32 -6.30 2.78 9.85
CA GLN A 32 -6.05 3.64 11.02
C GLN A 32 -4.76 3.28 11.79
N GLN A 33 -4.16 2.13 11.49
CA GLN A 33 -2.94 1.64 12.13
C GLN A 33 -1.65 2.20 11.48
N LEU A 34 -1.75 2.93 10.37
CA LEU A 34 -0.60 3.42 9.60
C LEU A 34 -0.13 4.78 10.12
N THR A 35 1.17 4.93 10.34
CA THR A 35 1.79 6.23 10.61
C THR A 35 1.86 7.06 9.31
N LEU A 36 2.08 8.37 9.41
CA LEU A 36 2.29 9.23 8.23
C LEU A 36 3.47 8.74 7.36
N GLY A 37 4.49 8.14 7.98
CA GLY A 37 5.62 7.52 7.27
C GLY A 37 5.20 6.29 6.49
N ASP A 38 4.35 5.44 7.08
CA ASP A 38 3.85 4.22 6.44
C ASP A 38 2.93 4.54 5.24
N VAL A 39 2.07 5.55 5.38
CA VAL A 39 1.22 6.03 4.28
C VAL A 39 2.08 6.53 3.12
N LEU A 40 3.11 7.33 3.38
CA LEU A 40 4.00 7.84 2.35
C LEU A 40 4.82 6.72 1.68
N LEU A 41 5.26 5.73 2.45
CA LEU A 41 5.97 4.57 1.91
C LEU A 41 5.05 3.77 0.97
N GLN A 42 3.79 3.57 1.34
CA GLN A 42 2.80 2.91 0.50
C GLN A 42 2.53 3.68 -0.80
N GLU A 43 2.37 5.01 -0.73
CA GLU A 43 2.25 5.84 -1.94
C GLU A 43 3.48 5.69 -2.85
N THR A 44 4.66 5.62 -2.25
CA THR A 44 5.93 5.43 -2.96
C THR A 44 5.98 4.08 -3.67
N GLN A 45 5.53 3.02 -3.01
CA GLN A 45 5.41 1.68 -3.59
C GLN A 45 4.47 1.65 -4.79
N GLN A 46 3.37 2.40 -4.73
CA GLN A 46 2.41 2.51 -5.84
C GLN A 46 3.00 3.21 -7.06
N ILE A 47 3.83 4.25 -6.89
CA ILE A 47 4.51 4.93 -8.00
C ILE A 47 5.35 3.95 -8.84
N LEU A 48 6.01 2.98 -8.19
CA LEU A 48 6.82 1.96 -8.85
C LEU A 48 6.09 0.62 -9.01
N ASN A 49 4.79 0.55 -8.70
CA ASN A 49 3.98 -0.67 -8.77
C ASN A 49 4.67 -1.90 -8.13
N VAL A 50 5.22 -1.74 -6.94
CA VAL A 50 5.94 -2.78 -6.18
C VAL A 50 5.15 -3.15 -4.94
N SER A 51 4.94 -4.44 -4.70
CA SER A 51 4.24 -4.93 -3.50
C SER A 51 5.20 -5.45 -2.43
N LYS A 52 6.43 -5.81 -2.83
CA LYS A 52 7.47 -6.33 -1.94
C LYS A 52 8.72 -5.48 -2.09
N LEU A 53 9.36 -5.17 -0.96
CA LEU A 53 10.65 -4.50 -0.92
C LEU A 53 11.74 -5.50 -1.31
N SER A 54 11.99 -5.60 -2.62
CA SER A 54 13.14 -6.32 -3.17
C SER A 54 13.93 -5.42 -4.11
N THR A 55 15.26 -5.51 -4.04
CA THR A 55 16.16 -4.66 -4.82
C THR A 55 15.93 -4.85 -6.32
N GLU A 56 15.70 -6.09 -6.74
CA GLU A 56 15.52 -6.49 -8.14
C GLU A 56 14.18 -5.98 -8.71
N GLU A 57 13.08 -6.12 -7.97
CA GLU A 57 11.75 -5.68 -8.42
C GLU A 57 11.67 -4.16 -8.49
N ILE A 58 12.24 -3.46 -7.50
CA ILE A 58 12.34 -2.00 -7.49
C ILE A 58 13.12 -1.51 -8.71
N GLN A 59 14.27 -2.12 -9.00
CA GLN A 59 15.11 -1.71 -10.12
C GLN A 59 14.41 -1.95 -11.47
N LYS A 60 13.82 -3.14 -11.65
CA LYS A 60 13.10 -3.50 -12.87
C LYS A 60 11.93 -2.56 -13.14
N ASN A 61 11.09 -2.31 -12.13
CA ASN A 61 9.92 -1.46 -12.31
C ASN A 61 10.31 0.01 -12.44
N TYR A 62 11.37 0.45 -11.75
CA TYR A 62 11.93 1.78 -11.95
C TYR A 62 12.32 2.00 -13.41
N GLU A 63 13.09 1.09 -14.00
CA GLU A 63 13.52 1.20 -15.41
C GLU A 63 12.31 1.32 -16.34
N HIS A 64 11.32 0.45 -16.14
CA HIS A 64 10.11 0.44 -16.95
C HIS A 64 9.31 1.75 -16.85
N VAL A 65 9.01 2.21 -15.63
CA VAL A 65 8.22 3.44 -15.41
C VAL A 65 9.01 4.69 -15.82
N PHE A 66 10.33 4.69 -15.61
CA PHE A 66 11.20 5.80 -15.99
C PHE A 66 11.29 5.96 -17.50
N GLU A 67 11.50 4.86 -18.24
CA GLU A 67 11.57 4.87 -19.71
C GLU A 67 10.23 5.27 -20.33
N ALA A 68 9.11 4.76 -19.81
CA ALA A 68 7.78 5.14 -20.25
C ALA A 68 7.46 6.63 -20.05
N ASN A 69 8.18 7.31 -19.14
CA ASN A 69 8.02 8.74 -18.85
C ASN A 69 9.19 9.58 -19.36
N ASP A 70 10.04 9.03 -20.23
CA ASP A 70 11.13 9.80 -20.80
C ASP A 70 10.60 10.96 -21.65
N LYS A 71 11.31 12.10 -21.63
CA LYS A 71 10.92 13.30 -22.37
C LYS A 71 10.85 13.05 -23.88
N SER A 72 11.68 12.14 -24.40
CA SER A 72 11.74 11.81 -25.82
C SER A 72 10.48 11.10 -26.33
N VAL A 73 9.75 10.40 -25.45
CA VAL A 73 8.51 9.68 -25.78
C VAL A 73 7.24 10.43 -25.37
N GLY A 74 7.36 11.72 -25.03
CA GLY A 74 6.23 12.56 -24.61
C GLY A 74 5.95 12.55 -23.11
N GLY A 75 6.86 12.00 -22.30
CA GLY A 75 6.83 12.12 -20.85
C GLY A 75 7.22 13.53 -20.36
N CYS A 76 7.06 13.77 -19.06
CA CYS A 76 7.37 15.07 -18.47
C CYS A 76 8.39 14.96 -17.32
N PHE A 77 9.21 16.02 -17.17
CA PHE A 77 10.26 16.07 -16.15
C PHE A 77 9.74 15.84 -14.72
N TYR A 78 8.53 16.34 -14.44
CA TYR A 78 7.94 16.23 -13.11
C TYR A 78 7.66 14.77 -12.73
N LEU A 79 7.01 14.01 -13.62
CA LEU A 79 6.72 12.61 -13.38
C LEU A 79 8.01 11.77 -13.31
N GLN A 80 8.95 12.02 -14.22
CA GLN A 80 10.27 11.39 -14.17
C GLN A 80 11.01 11.67 -12.84
N SER A 81 10.92 12.90 -12.33
CA SER A 81 11.48 13.27 -11.02
C SER A 81 10.78 12.53 -9.87
N LYS A 82 9.45 12.35 -9.94
CA LYS A 82 8.71 11.57 -8.92
C LYS A 82 9.11 10.10 -8.91
N VAL A 83 9.33 9.51 -10.07
CA VAL A 83 9.81 8.13 -10.22
C VAL A 83 11.20 7.96 -9.62
N VAL A 84 12.12 8.91 -9.87
CA VAL A 84 13.46 8.90 -9.25
C VAL A 84 13.38 9.02 -7.73
N ARG A 85 12.59 9.96 -7.22
CA ARG A 85 12.41 10.14 -5.77
C ARG A 85 11.81 8.92 -5.11
N ALA A 86 10.87 8.26 -5.79
CA ALA A 86 10.27 7.05 -5.27
C ALA A 86 11.30 5.92 -5.11
N ARG A 87 12.17 5.72 -6.11
CA ARG A 87 13.26 4.76 -6.03
C ARG A 87 14.21 5.07 -4.87
N GLU A 88 14.65 6.33 -4.73
CA GLU A 88 15.54 6.75 -3.64
C GLU A 88 14.95 6.41 -2.26
N ARG A 89 13.66 6.69 -2.08
CA ARG A 89 12.97 6.42 -0.80
C ARG A 89 12.89 4.93 -0.49
N LEU A 90 12.53 4.08 -1.47
CA LEU A 90 12.47 2.63 -1.25
C LEU A 90 13.85 2.00 -1.02
N GLN A 91 14.89 2.51 -1.69
CA GLN A 91 16.27 2.07 -1.45
C GLN A 91 16.76 2.42 -0.05
N GLU A 92 16.37 3.59 0.47
CA GLU A 92 16.69 3.95 1.85
C GLU A 92 15.93 3.06 2.84
N GLU A 93 14.66 2.76 2.57
CA GLU A 93 13.87 1.85 3.41
C GLU A 93 14.51 0.45 3.48
N LEU A 94 14.98 -0.09 2.35
CA LEU A 94 15.74 -1.35 2.33
C LEU A 94 17.01 -1.30 3.19
N ARG A 95 17.69 -0.16 3.22
CA ARG A 95 18.90 0.01 4.04
C ARG A 95 18.57 0.09 5.53
N ILE A 96 17.49 0.78 5.89
CA ILE A 96 17.01 0.86 7.27
C ILE A 96 16.66 -0.54 7.75
N GLN A 97 15.85 -1.27 6.98
CA GLN A 97 15.45 -2.64 7.31
C GLN A 97 16.67 -3.58 7.47
N ALA A 98 17.64 -3.50 6.55
CA ALA A 98 18.88 -4.29 6.65
C ALA A 98 19.80 -3.89 7.82
N ARG A 99 19.63 -2.70 8.42
CA ARG A 99 20.34 -2.29 9.65
C ARG A 99 19.61 -2.82 10.88
N GLU A 100 18.29 -2.66 10.93
CA GLU A 100 17.45 -3.19 12.00
C GLU A 100 17.64 -4.70 12.15
N ASP A 101 17.62 -5.45 11.04
CA ASP A 101 17.87 -6.89 11.02
C ASP A 101 19.23 -7.28 11.61
N ARG A 102 20.28 -6.45 11.41
CA ARG A 102 21.62 -6.69 11.97
C ARG A 102 21.69 -6.35 13.45
N GLU A 103 21.02 -5.29 13.87
CA GLU A 103 20.98 -4.85 15.26
C GLU A 103 20.18 -5.84 16.13
N GLU A 104 19.11 -6.42 15.61
CA GLU A 104 18.36 -7.49 16.28
C GLU A 104 19.14 -8.79 16.44
N GLN A 105 20.09 -9.07 15.52
CA GLN A 105 20.95 -10.26 15.58
C GLN A 105 22.16 -10.10 16.52
N MET A 106 22.43 -8.91 17.04
CA MET A 106 23.47 -8.73 18.06
C MET A 106 22.96 -9.21 19.43
N PRO A 107 23.71 -10.10 20.13
CA PRO A 107 23.32 -10.53 21.47
C PRO A 107 23.36 -9.33 22.40
N LYS A 108 22.22 -9.02 23.04
CA LYS A 108 22.16 -8.01 24.11
C LYS A 108 23.06 -8.49 25.26
N THR A 109 24.23 -7.85 25.41
CA THR A 109 25.09 -7.95 26.59
C THR A 109 24.43 -7.35 27.82
#